data_AF-A0A3A2ZGN3-F1
#
_entry.id   AF-A0A3A2ZGN3-F1
#
_cell.length_a   1.000
_cell.length_b   1.000
_cell.length_c   1.000
_cell.angle_alpha   90.00
_cell.angle_beta   90.00
_cell.angle_gamma   90.00
#
_symmetry.space_group_name_H-M   'P 1'
#
loop_
_entity.id
_entity.type
_entity.pdbx_description
1 polymer ?
#
loop_
_entity_poly.entity_id
_entity_poly.type
_entity_poly.pdbx_seq_one_letter_code
_entity_poly.pdbx_strand_id
1 'polypeptide(L)' 'MFWRFGGYASISTIDTLLDKPDVSLEELLDESEIIQELKQHNTKLIEYLREDNVLKRLMDYVIAP' A
#
# COMPACT_ATOMS: atom_id res chain seq x y z
N MET A 1 -32.87 13.47 -3.57
CA MET A 1 -31.91 13.82 -2.50
C MET A 1 -30.57 13.18 -2.85
N PHE A 2 -29.62 14.02 -3.28
CA PHE A 2 -28.44 13.73 -4.09
C PHE A 2 -27.14 13.79 -3.25
N TRP A 3 -27.26 13.60 -1.94
CA TRP A 3 -26.16 13.64 -0.97
C TRP A 3 -26.25 12.43 -0.05
N ARG A 4 -25.75 11.30 -0.56
CA ARG A 4 -24.98 10.34 0.22
C ARG A 4 -23.66 10.34 -0.53
N PHE A 5 -22.63 11.06 -0.08
CA PHE A 5 -21.59 10.53 0.78
C PHE A 5 -20.98 11.68 1.59
N GLY A 6 -21.43 11.83 2.82
CA GLY A 6 -20.67 12.53 3.85
C GLY A 6 -19.54 11.62 4.32
N GLY A 7 -18.30 12.01 4.02
CA GLY A 7 -17.26 12.09 5.05
C GLY A 7 -16.77 10.80 5.71
N TYR A 8 -16.63 9.71 4.97
CA TYR A 8 -15.57 8.77 5.28
C TYR A 8 -14.53 8.94 4.19
N ALA A 9 -13.53 9.77 4.45
CA ALA A 9 -12.21 9.44 3.92
C ALA A 9 -11.94 8.07 4.54
N SER A 10 -12.18 7.01 3.78
CA SER A 10 -11.83 5.66 4.16
C SER A 10 -10.37 5.74 4.53
N ILE A 11 -10.07 5.70 5.83
CA ILE A 11 -8.68 5.74 6.28
C ILE A 11 -8.03 4.56 5.59
N SER A 12 -7.04 4.85 4.74
CA SER A 12 -6.38 3.81 3.96
C SER A 12 -5.79 2.81 4.93
N THR A 13 -6.25 1.56 4.85
CA THR A 13 -5.69 0.48 5.68
C THR A 13 -4.19 0.36 5.43
N ILE A 14 -3.76 0.57 4.18
CA ILE A 14 -2.36 0.63 3.79
C ILE A 14 -1.63 1.76 4.54
N ASP A 15 -2.18 2.98 4.59
CA ASP A 15 -1.53 4.07 5.34
C ASP A 15 -1.39 3.72 6.82
N THR A 16 -2.40 3.10 7.43
CA THR A 16 -2.34 2.68 8.84
C THR A 16 -1.35 1.55 9.08
N LEU A 17 -1.11 0.70 8.08
CA LEU A 17 -0.08 -0.33 8.14
C LEU A 17 1.30 0.28 7.99
N LEU A 18 1.49 1.20 7.04
CA LEU A 18 2.73 1.93 6.82
C LEU A 18 3.14 2.83 7.99
N ASP A 19 2.19 3.28 8.80
CA ASP A 19 2.47 4.02 10.03
C ASP A 19 3.01 3.11 11.16
N LYS A 20 2.97 1.78 11.02
CA LYS A 20 3.57 0.86 11.99
C LYS A 20 5.08 0.74 11.72
N PRO A 21 5.92 0.77 12.77
CA PRO A 21 7.38 0.73 12.62
C PRO A 21 7.91 -0.61 12.10
N ASP A 22 7.14 -1.69 12.25
CA ASP A 22 7.57 -3.07 11.94
C ASP A 22 6.82 -3.68 10.75
N VAL A 23 6.25 -2.86 9.86
CA VAL A 23 5.47 -3.37 8.72
C VAL A 23 6.38 -4.12 7.73
N SER A 24 5.99 -5.36 7.42
CA SER A 24 6.69 -6.16 6.41
C SER A 24 6.09 -5.95 5.02
N LEU A 25 6.93 -6.13 3.99
CA LEU A 25 6.47 -6.08 2.59
C LEU A 25 5.41 -7.15 2.33
N GLU A 26 5.53 -8.32 2.96
CA GLU A 26 4.60 -9.44 2.80
C GLU A 26 3.21 -9.08 3.31
N GLU A 27 3.13 -8.48 4.51
CA GLU A 27 1.85 -8.00 5.06
C GLU A 27 1.20 -6.95 4.16
N LEU A 28 1.98 -6.06 3.55
CA LEU A 28 1.45 -5.09 2.59
C LEU A 28 0.94 -5.76 1.30
N LEU A 29 1.69 -6.74 0.77
CA LEU A 29 1.31 -7.47 -0.44
C LEU A 29 0.06 -8.34 -0.24
N ASP A 30 -0.18 -8.82 0.99
CA ASP A 30 -1.37 -9.60 1.36
C ASP A 30 -2.65 -8.75 1.42
N GLU A 31 -2.54 -7.42 1.48
CA GLU A 31 -3.69 -6.52 1.50
C GLU A 31 -4.38 -6.42 0.13
N SER A 32 -5.69 -6.69 0.09
CA SER A 32 -6.48 -6.67 -1.16
C SER A 32 -6.52 -5.29 -1.82
N GLU A 33 -6.40 -4.22 -1.02
CA GLU A 33 -6.46 -2.84 -1.48
C GLU A 33 -5.11 -2.33 -2.04
N ILE A 34 -4.00 -3.09 -1.92
CA ILE A 34 -2.66 -2.60 -2.32
C ILE A 34 -2.63 -2.14 -3.79
N ILE A 35 -3.26 -2.92 -4.68
CA ILE A 35 -3.32 -2.61 -6.12
C ILE A 35 -4.19 -1.38 -6.38
N GLN A 36 -5.25 -1.19 -5.59
CA GLN A 36 -6.13 -0.04 -5.72
C GLN A 36 -5.43 1.24 -5.26
N GLU A 37 -4.75 1.19 -4.11
CA GLU A 37 -3.99 2.30 -3.54
C GLU A 37 -2.82 2.72 -4.46
N LEU A 38 -2.12 1.74 -5.05
CA LEU A 38 -1.12 1.99 -6.09
C LEU A 38 -1.72 2.73 -7.29
N LYS A 39 -2.88 2.30 -7.79
CA LYS A 39 -3.59 2.96 -8.90
C LYS A 39 -4.07 4.36 -8.55
N GLN A 40 -4.39 4.61 -7.28
CA GLN A 40 -4.79 5.92 -6.78
C GLN A 40 -3.59 6.84 -6.49
N HIS A 41 -2.37 6.39 -6.81
CA HIS A 41 -1.14 7.13 -6.58
C HIS A 41 -0.94 7.48 -5.09
N ASN A 42 -1.20 6.54 -4.19
CA ASN A 42 -0.91 6.72 -2.77
C ASN A 42 0.58 7.02 -2.56
N THR A 43 0.89 8.25 -2.16
CA THR A 43 2.27 8.72 -2.00
C THR A 43 3.05 7.92 -0.96
N LYS A 44 2.43 7.57 0.19
CA LYS A 44 3.13 6.81 1.25
C LYS A 44 3.52 5.43 0.74
N LEU A 45 2.58 4.73 0.09
CA LEU A 45 2.83 3.42 -0.49
C LEU A 45 3.90 3.48 -1.58
N ILE A 46 3.85 4.49 -2.44
CA ILE A 46 4.86 4.68 -3.49
C ILE A 46 6.23 4.93 -2.87
N GLU A 47 6.35 5.81 -1.88
CA GLU A 47 7.64 6.08 -1.24
C GLU A 47 8.22 4.83 -0.56
N TYR A 48 7.39 4.05 0.14
CA TYR A 48 7.81 2.77 0.73
C TYR A 48 8.28 1.77 -0.32
N LEU A 49 7.49 1.55 -1.38
CA LEU A 49 7.84 0.62 -2.45
C LEU A 49 9.06 1.07 -3.27
N ARG A 50 9.43 2.36 -3.22
CA ARG A 50 10.62 2.92 -3.88
C ARG A 50 11.90 2.73 -3.06
N GLU A 51 11.82 2.30 -1.81
CA GLU A 51 13.01 2.04 -1.01
C GLU A 51 13.84 0.88 -1.60
N ASP A 52 15.17 1.04 -1.65
CA ASP A 52 16.07 0.06 -2.27
C ASP A 52 15.90 -1.36 -1.71
N ASN A 53 15.66 -1.49 -0.39
CA ASN A 53 15.48 -2.78 0.26
C ASN A 53 14.16 -3.44 -0.17
N VAL A 54 13.10 -2.64 -0.27
CA VAL A 54 11.76 -3.09 -0.65
C VAL A 54 11.72 -3.45 -2.13
N LEU A 55 12.29 -2.62 -3.01
CA LEU A 55 12.42 -2.88 -4.44
C LEU A 55 13.18 -4.18 -4.72
N LYS A 56 14.28 -4.45 -4.01
CA LYS A 56 15.03 -5.70 -4.18
C LYS A 56 14.19 -6.92 -3.82
N ARG A 57 13.49 -6.88 -2.68
CA ARG A 57 12.58 -7.98 -2.29
C ARG A 57 11.44 -8.16 -3.28
N LEU A 58 10.83 -7.08 -3.75
CA LEU A 58 9.80 -7.13 -4.80
C LEU A 58 10.33 -7.77 -6.07
N MET A 59 11.54 -7.40 -6.50
CA MET A 59 12.17 -8.04 -7.64
C MET A 59 12.32 -9.53 -7.37
N ASP A 60 12.91 -9.94 -6.24
CA ASP A 60 13.07 -11.36 -5.90
C ASP A 60 11.75 -12.14 -5.99
N TYR A 61 10.61 -11.56 -5.57
CA TYR A 61 9.29 -12.18 -5.72
C TYR A 61 8.81 -12.31 -7.17
N VAL A 62 9.18 -11.39 -8.06
CA VAL A 62 8.76 -11.38 -9.48
C VAL A 62 9.69 -12.20 -10.37
N ILE A 63 10.98 -12.24 -10.07
CA ILE A 63 12.00 -12.99 -10.84
C ILE A 63 12.28 -14.38 -10.30
N ALA A 64 11.74 -14.77 -9.12
CA ALA A 64 11.83 -16.14 -8.64
C ALA A 64 11.20 -17.11 -9.67
N PRO A 65 11.92 -18.18 -10.07
CA PRO A 65 11.48 -19.13 -11.09
C PRO A 65 10.29 -20.00 -10.67
#